data_AF-A0AAV9F2V3-F1
#
_entry.id   AF-A0AAV9F2V3-F1
#
_cell.length_a   1.000
_cell.length_b   1.000
_cell.length_c   1.000
_cell.angle_alpha   90.00
_cell.angle_beta   90.00
_cell.angle_gamma   90.00
#
_symmetry.space_group_name_H-M   'P 1'
#
loop_
_entity.id
_entity.type
_entity.pdbx_description
1 polymer ?
#
loop_
_entity_poly.entity_id
_entity_poly.type
_entity_poly.pdbx_seq_one_letter_code
_entity_poly.pdbx_strand_id
1 'polypeptide(L)'
;MAQLLQPVGLVWHRLELLWPIVTPRFFNGIINKAGPSCLGKRFYTRRAFLDASRSYPMFGTAELETTRKREIAAFFAHGYHGRGPLQISWNYNYGQAGDSIGFDGLRAPEMVAKNPVISFKTAFWFWMNNVHSIITSGKGFGETIQAINGAQECNGKNPEAVQARVKYYEDYCKQLGVSPGGNLSC
;
A
#
# COMPACT_ATOMS: atom_id res chain seq x y z
N MET A 1 3.88 22.31 -31.94
CA MET A 1 4.02 21.11 -31.09
C MET A 1 4.09 19.90 -32.01
N ALA A 2 5.28 19.32 -32.21
CA ALA A 2 5.46 18.15 -33.06
C ALA A 2 5.15 16.89 -32.24
N GLN A 3 4.03 16.23 -32.55
CA GLN A 3 3.83 14.83 -32.16
C GLN A 3 4.80 13.98 -32.99
N LEU A 4 5.84 13.46 -32.34
CA LEU A 4 6.72 12.44 -32.90
C LEU A 4 5.91 11.16 -33.07
N LEU A 5 5.41 10.90 -34.28
CA LEU A 5 4.97 9.57 -34.69
C LEU A 5 6.22 8.68 -34.74
N GLN A 6 6.41 7.85 -33.71
CA GLN A 6 7.46 6.84 -33.75
C GLN A 6 7.09 5.76 -34.77
N PRO A 7 8.06 5.21 -35.54
CA PRO A 7 7.79 4.19 -36.54
C PRO A 7 7.14 2.98 -35.88
N VAL A 8 6.09 2.45 -36.52
CA VAL A 8 5.31 1.29 -36.05
C VAL A 8 6.22 0.13 -35.59
N GLY A 9 7.37 -0.09 -36.24
CA GLY A 9 8.35 -1.13 -35.87
C GLY A 9 9.03 -1.00 -34.50
N LEU A 10 9.28 0.22 -34.02
CA LEU A 10 9.90 0.47 -32.70
C LEU A 10 8.93 0.25 -31.53
N VAL A 11 7.62 0.20 -31.81
CA VAL A 11 6.57 -0.08 -30.82
C VAL A 11 6.41 -1.60 -30.63
N TRP A 12 6.62 -2.40 -31.69
CA TRP A 12 6.47 -3.86 -31.64
C TRP A 12 7.60 -4.56 -30.89
N HIS A 13 8.88 -4.21 -31.13
CA HIS A 13 10.04 -4.78 -30.40
C HIS A 13 9.98 -4.52 -28.88
N ARG A 14 9.24 -3.50 -28.44
CA ARG A 14 9.18 -3.09 -27.03
C ARG A 14 8.25 -3.97 -26.20
N LEU A 15 7.15 -4.41 -26.79
CA LEU A 15 6.24 -5.37 -26.15
C LEU A 15 6.90 -6.74 -25.99
N GLU A 16 7.81 -7.10 -26.90
CA GLU A 16 8.59 -8.34 -26.79
C GLU A 16 9.49 -8.36 -25.55
N LEU A 17 9.88 -7.21 -25.01
CA LEU A 17 10.69 -7.12 -23.78
C LEU A 17 9.84 -7.21 -22.50
N LEU A 18 8.69 -6.55 -22.48
CA LEU A 18 7.81 -6.52 -21.30
C LEU A 18 6.93 -7.78 -21.18
N TRP A 19 6.44 -8.30 -22.29
CA TRP A 19 5.55 -9.47 -22.34
C TRP A 19 6.11 -10.71 -21.63
N PRO A 20 7.38 -11.12 -21.83
CA PRO A 20 7.95 -12.28 -21.14
C PRO A 20 8.28 -12.01 -19.67
N ILE A 21 8.51 -10.75 -19.27
CA ILE A 21 8.81 -10.40 -17.87
C ILE A 21 7.51 -10.34 -17.05
N VAL A 22 6.54 -9.56 -17.51
CA VAL A 22 5.23 -9.42 -16.86
C VAL A 22 4.35 -10.56 -17.36
N THR A 23 4.56 -11.76 -16.84
CA THR A 23 3.74 -12.93 -17.18
C THR A 23 2.34 -12.86 -16.54
N PRO A 24 1.34 -13.60 -17.05
CA PRO A 24 0.07 -13.75 -16.34
C PRO A 24 0.26 -14.25 -14.90
N ARG A 25 1.18 -15.19 -14.68
CA ARG A 25 1.51 -15.71 -13.33
C ARG A 25 2.05 -14.62 -12.42
N PHE A 26 3.01 -13.82 -12.89
CA PHE A 26 3.57 -12.71 -12.11
C PHE A 26 2.50 -11.66 -11.78
N PHE A 27 1.77 -11.20 -12.80
CA PHE A 27 0.74 -10.18 -12.64
C PHE A 27 -0.39 -10.66 -11.70
N ASN A 28 -0.91 -11.88 -11.91
CA ASN A 28 -1.92 -12.46 -11.03
C ASN A 28 -1.38 -12.70 -9.63
N GLY A 29 -0.09 -12.98 -9.46
CA GLY A 29 0.55 -13.08 -8.14
C GLY A 29 0.47 -11.79 -7.33
N ILE A 30 0.51 -10.63 -7.99
CA ILE A 30 0.32 -9.31 -7.36
C ILE A 30 -1.16 -9.10 -7.04
N ILE A 31 -2.05 -9.33 -8.03
CA ILE A 31 -3.49 -9.10 -7.88
C ILE A 31 -4.12 -10.03 -6.83
N ASN A 32 -3.64 -11.28 -6.71
CA ASN A 32 -4.15 -12.26 -5.76
C ASN A 32 -3.78 -11.97 -4.30
N LYS A 33 -2.92 -10.99 -4.03
CA LYS A 33 -2.73 -10.47 -2.66
C LYS A 33 -3.97 -9.77 -2.12
N ALA A 34 -4.83 -9.25 -3.00
CA ALA A 34 -6.13 -8.70 -2.59
C ALA A 34 -7.15 -9.82 -2.34
N GLY A 35 -8.14 -9.56 -1.48
CA GLY A 35 -9.27 -10.46 -1.24
C GLY A 35 -10.12 -10.68 -2.51
N PRO A 36 -10.91 -11.76 -2.59
CA PRO A 36 -11.72 -12.11 -3.77
C PRO A 36 -12.78 -11.06 -4.12
N SER A 37 -13.26 -10.29 -3.14
CA SER A 37 -14.27 -9.23 -3.31
C SER A 37 -13.70 -7.88 -3.76
N CYS A 38 -12.37 -7.71 -3.82
CA CYS A 38 -11.76 -6.44 -4.18
C CYS A 38 -12.07 -6.06 -5.64
N LEU A 39 -12.72 -4.90 -5.84
CA LEU A 39 -13.05 -4.38 -7.18
C LEU A 39 -11.81 -4.25 -8.08
N GLY A 40 -10.65 -4.01 -7.48
CA GLY A 40 -9.34 -3.98 -8.13
C GLY A 40 -8.99 -5.23 -8.93
N LYS A 41 -9.49 -6.41 -8.55
CA LYS A 41 -9.23 -7.66 -9.26
C LYS A 41 -9.83 -7.70 -10.66
N ARG A 42 -10.97 -7.03 -10.86
CA ARG A 42 -11.63 -6.92 -12.17
C ARG A 42 -11.12 -5.72 -12.96
N PHE A 43 -10.62 -4.70 -12.27
CA PHE A 43 -10.14 -3.48 -12.89
C PHE A 43 -8.72 -3.60 -13.44
N TYR A 44 -7.77 -4.10 -12.67
CA TYR A 44 -6.38 -4.24 -13.11
C TYR A 44 -6.19 -5.52 -13.90
N THR A 45 -5.99 -5.36 -15.21
CA THR A 45 -5.64 -6.46 -16.09
C THR A 45 -4.21 -6.33 -16.59
N ARG A 46 -3.53 -7.46 -16.77
CA ARG A 46 -2.21 -7.51 -17.42
C ARG A 46 -2.25 -6.82 -18.78
N ARG A 47 -3.37 -6.94 -19.51
CA ARG A 47 -3.55 -6.33 -20.82
C ARG A 47 -3.56 -4.80 -20.73
N ALA A 48 -4.33 -4.23 -19.79
CA ALA A 48 -4.37 -2.79 -19.58
C ALA A 48 -2.98 -2.22 -19.23
N PHE A 49 -2.21 -2.93 -18.39
CA PHE A 49 -0.83 -2.54 -18.07
C PHE A 49 0.07 -2.51 -19.33
N LEU A 50 0.03 -3.57 -20.15
CA LEU A 50 0.84 -3.68 -21.36
C LEU A 50 0.40 -2.70 -22.45
N ASP A 51 -0.87 -2.35 -22.53
CA ASP A 51 -1.35 -1.33 -23.46
C ASP A 51 -0.96 0.07 -22.99
N ALA A 52 -1.04 0.36 -21.70
CA ALA A 52 -0.59 1.63 -21.13
C ALA A 52 0.91 1.85 -21.31
N SER A 53 1.74 0.81 -21.16
CA SER A 53 3.20 0.94 -21.30
C SER A 53 3.64 1.35 -22.70
N ARG A 54 2.79 1.15 -23.74
CA ARG A 54 3.05 1.62 -25.11
C ARG A 54 3.23 3.15 -25.18
N SER A 55 2.59 3.89 -24.28
CA SER A 55 2.68 5.36 -24.23
C SER A 55 3.94 5.86 -23.51
N TYR A 56 4.72 4.99 -22.87
CA TYR A 56 5.89 5.33 -22.07
C TYR A 56 7.14 4.63 -22.63
N PRO A 57 7.72 5.14 -23.73
CA PRO A 57 8.73 4.41 -24.49
C PRO A 57 10.02 4.10 -23.73
N MET A 58 10.31 4.78 -22.63
CA MET A 58 11.50 4.54 -21.80
C MET A 58 11.29 3.46 -20.73
N PHE A 59 10.06 3.05 -20.47
CA PHE A 59 9.74 2.15 -19.37
C PHE A 59 10.08 0.69 -19.70
N GLY A 60 10.91 0.05 -18.88
CA GLY A 60 11.28 -1.35 -19.02
C GLY A 60 12.12 -1.64 -20.25
N THR A 61 12.88 -0.65 -20.75
CA THR A 61 13.73 -0.78 -21.94
C THR A 61 15.22 -0.69 -21.65
N ALA A 62 15.63 -0.76 -20.38
CA ALA A 62 17.05 -0.84 -20.02
C ALA A 62 17.77 -1.99 -20.75
N GLU A 63 19.04 -1.81 -21.10
CA GLU A 63 19.82 -2.79 -21.88
C GLU A 63 19.89 -4.15 -21.19
N LEU A 64 20.18 -4.16 -19.89
CA LEU A 64 20.22 -5.37 -19.08
C LEU A 64 18.81 -5.83 -18.69
N GLU A 65 18.51 -7.10 -18.94
CA GLU A 65 17.24 -7.71 -18.54
C GLU A 65 17.01 -7.63 -17.03
N THR A 66 18.08 -7.78 -16.24
CA THR A 66 18.03 -7.62 -14.78
C THR A 66 17.54 -6.23 -14.37
N THR A 67 17.97 -5.19 -15.08
CA THR A 67 17.53 -3.82 -14.85
C THR A 67 16.06 -3.63 -15.25
N ARG A 68 15.62 -4.17 -16.40
CA ARG A 68 14.20 -4.16 -16.79
C ARG A 68 13.32 -4.81 -15.73
N LYS A 69 13.71 -5.99 -15.25
CA LYS A 69 13.01 -6.72 -14.18
C LYS A 69 12.95 -5.89 -12.88
N ARG A 70 14.04 -5.22 -12.50
CA ARG A 70 14.09 -4.35 -11.32
C ARG A 70 13.19 -3.12 -11.47
N GLU A 71 13.16 -2.48 -12.63
CA GLU A 71 12.30 -1.33 -12.91
C GLU A 71 10.82 -1.70 -12.82
N ILE A 72 10.43 -2.82 -13.45
CA ILE A 72 9.07 -3.36 -13.39
C ILE A 72 8.68 -3.71 -11.95
N ALA A 73 9.56 -4.39 -11.22
CA ALA A 73 9.32 -4.72 -9.82
C ALA A 73 9.16 -3.45 -8.95
N ALA A 74 10.01 -2.44 -9.16
CA ALA A 74 9.93 -1.17 -8.47
C ALA A 74 8.61 -0.45 -8.77
N PHE A 75 8.19 -0.38 -10.04
CA PHE A 75 6.92 0.22 -10.43
C PHE A 75 5.73 -0.41 -9.69
N PHE A 76 5.63 -1.74 -9.69
CA PHE A 76 4.55 -2.45 -9.00
C PHE A 76 4.64 -2.33 -7.46
N ALA A 77 5.83 -2.11 -6.90
CA ALA A 77 6.04 -1.93 -5.47
C ALA A 77 5.63 -0.53 -4.95
N HIS A 78 5.77 0.53 -5.76
CA HIS A 78 5.68 1.91 -5.26
C HIS A 78 4.27 2.53 -5.29
N GLY A 79 3.29 1.95 -5.99
CA GLY A 79 1.95 2.56 -6.12
C GLY A 79 1.23 2.76 -4.76
N TYR A 80 1.52 1.89 -3.80
CA TYR A 80 0.76 1.77 -2.55
C TYR A 80 1.64 1.84 -1.30
N HIS A 81 2.57 2.79 -1.26
CA HIS A 81 3.34 3.09 -0.05
C HIS A 81 2.48 3.77 1.03
N GLY A 82 3.02 3.86 2.24
CA GLY A 82 2.37 4.47 3.41
C GLY A 82 1.94 5.91 3.18
N ARG A 83 0.67 6.22 3.48
CA ARG A 83 0.15 7.61 3.51
C ARG A 83 -0.79 7.81 4.69
N GLY A 84 -0.94 9.06 5.10
CA GLY A 84 -1.85 9.46 6.18
C GLY A 84 -1.39 9.04 7.58
N PRO A 85 -2.24 9.24 8.60
CA PRO A 85 -1.85 9.14 10.01
C PRO A 85 -1.34 7.76 10.44
N LEU A 86 -1.93 6.68 9.93
CA LEU A 86 -1.50 5.30 10.21
C LEU A 86 -0.71 4.66 9.05
N GLN A 87 -0.22 5.48 8.11
CA GLN A 87 0.60 5.02 6.99
C GLN A 87 -0.02 3.82 6.25
N ILE A 88 -1.30 3.94 5.85
CA ILE A 88 -1.98 2.87 5.12
C ILE A 88 -1.16 2.49 3.89
N SER A 89 -0.84 1.22 3.78
CA SER A 89 0.08 0.66 2.79
C SER A 89 -0.58 -0.51 2.10
N TRP A 90 -0.08 -0.85 0.91
CA TRP A 90 -0.53 -1.95 0.06
C TRP A 90 -1.88 -1.76 -0.64
N ASN A 91 -1.93 -2.18 -1.90
CA ASN A 91 -3.10 -2.10 -2.78
C ASN A 91 -4.38 -2.68 -2.17
N TYR A 92 -4.27 -3.77 -1.44
CA TYR A 92 -5.43 -4.42 -0.83
C TYR A 92 -6.06 -3.57 0.29
N ASN A 93 -5.28 -2.79 1.05
CA ASN A 93 -5.83 -1.89 2.06
C ASN A 93 -6.41 -0.63 1.41
N TYR A 94 -5.68 -0.03 0.47
CA TYR A 94 -6.17 1.13 -0.27
C TYR A 94 -7.48 0.85 -1.01
N GLY A 95 -7.59 -0.31 -1.67
CA GLY A 95 -8.83 -0.70 -2.34
C GLY A 95 -10.01 -0.85 -1.39
N GLN A 96 -9.85 -1.62 -0.31
CA GLN A 96 -10.93 -1.84 0.66
C GLN A 96 -11.32 -0.57 1.41
N ALA A 97 -10.35 0.27 1.79
CA ALA A 97 -10.62 1.57 2.38
C ALA A 97 -11.37 2.48 1.40
N GLY A 98 -10.92 2.50 0.13
CA GLY A 98 -11.57 3.23 -0.95
C GLY A 98 -13.05 2.87 -1.11
N ASP A 99 -13.33 1.57 -1.23
CA ASP A 99 -14.69 1.02 -1.35
C ASP A 99 -15.57 1.43 -0.15
N SER A 100 -15.03 1.37 1.07
CA SER A 100 -15.77 1.74 2.29
C SER A 100 -16.00 3.25 2.46
N ILE A 101 -15.09 4.09 1.98
CA ILE A 101 -15.08 5.53 2.23
C ILE A 101 -15.73 6.31 1.08
N GLY A 102 -15.82 5.71 -0.11
CA GLY A 102 -16.35 6.34 -1.32
C GLY A 102 -15.29 7.09 -2.11
N PHE A 103 -14.08 6.52 -2.22
CA PHE A 103 -13.02 7.07 -3.06
C PHE A 103 -12.27 5.97 -3.81
N ASP A 104 -11.70 6.28 -4.97
CA ASP A 104 -10.93 5.29 -5.74
C ASP A 104 -9.52 5.12 -5.16
N GLY A 105 -9.38 4.30 -4.12
CA GLY A 105 -8.10 4.06 -3.46
C GLY A 105 -7.09 3.31 -4.33
N LEU A 106 -7.53 2.71 -5.44
CA LEU A 106 -6.66 1.98 -6.34
C LEU A 106 -6.06 2.90 -7.42
N ARG A 107 -6.90 3.69 -8.07
CA ARG A 107 -6.47 4.59 -9.16
C ARG A 107 -6.00 5.96 -8.65
N ALA A 108 -6.46 6.38 -7.48
CA ALA A 108 -6.12 7.66 -6.87
C ALA A 108 -5.64 7.52 -5.40
N PRO A 109 -4.66 6.63 -5.10
CA PRO A 109 -4.16 6.44 -3.75
C PRO A 109 -3.52 7.72 -3.15
N GLU A 110 -3.05 8.63 -3.99
CA GLU A 110 -2.53 9.94 -3.58
C GLU A 110 -3.59 10.85 -2.94
N MET A 111 -4.89 10.57 -3.09
CA MET A 111 -5.93 11.30 -2.37
C MET A 111 -5.79 11.19 -0.86
N VAL A 112 -5.21 10.10 -0.34
CA VAL A 112 -4.89 9.93 1.08
C VAL A 112 -3.86 10.97 1.56
N ALA A 113 -2.99 11.47 0.68
CA ALA A 113 -2.02 12.52 0.99
C ALA A 113 -2.52 13.94 0.66
N LYS A 114 -3.52 14.08 -0.21
CA LYS A 114 -4.01 15.39 -0.70
C LYS A 114 -5.30 15.87 -0.03
N ASN A 115 -6.12 14.95 0.47
CA ASN A 115 -7.38 15.28 1.12
C ASN A 115 -7.32 14.85 2.60
N PRO A 116 -7.27 15.80 3.55
CA PRO A 116 -7.11 15.48 4.97
C PRO A 116 -8.28 14.66 5.54
N VAL A 117 -9.50 14.85 5.03
CA VAL A 117 -10.68 14.06 5.46
C VAL A 117 -10.54 12.62 4.98
N ILE A 118 -10.15 12.39 3.72
CA ILE A 118 -9.87 11.03 3.22
C ILE A 118 -8.72 10.42 4.02
N SER A 119 -7.68 11.21 4.32
CA SER A 119 -6.53 10.77 5.12
C SER A 119 -6.95 10.20 6.47
N PHE A 120 -7.71 10.96 7.27
CA PHE A 120 -8.22 10.48 8.56
C PHE A 120 -9.21 9.33 8.40
N LYS A 121 -10.11 9.36 7.40
CA LYS A 121 -11.04 8.25 7.16
C LYS A 121 -10.30 6.94 6.87
N THR A 122 -9.18 6.96 6.15
CA THR A 122 -8.39 5.73 5.93
C THR A 122 -7.72 5.22 7.20
N ALA A 123 -7.24 6.11 8.07
CA ALA A 123 -6.72 5.73 9.39
C ALA A 123 -7.83 5.12 10.26
N PHE A 124 -9.01 5.74 10.32
CA PHE A 124 -10.15 5.18 11.04
C PHE A 124 -10.61 3.85 10.45
N TRP A 125 -10.67 3.72 9.12
CA TRP A 125 -10.99 2.45 8.48
C TRP A 125 -10.01 1.36 8.91
N PHE A 126 -8.70 1.61 8.88
CA PHE A 126 -7.71 0.63 9.32
C PHE A 126 -7.89 0.29 10.80
N TRP A 127 -8.07 1.31 11.65
CA TRP A 127 -8.29 1.15 13.08
C TRP A 127 -9.53 0.29 13.37
N MET A 128 -10.68 0.60 12.78
CA MET A 128 -11.93 -0.11 13.03
C MET A 128 -11.87 -1.58 12.57
N ASN A 129 -11.17 -1.87 11.47
CA ASN A 129 -11.09 -3.22 10.92
C ASN A 129 -10.00 -4.10 11.58
N ASN A 130 -8.95 -3.51 12.17
CA ASN A 130 -7.78 -4.27 12.62
C ASN A 130 -7.40 -4.05 14.09
N VAL A 131 -7.82 -2.95 14.71
CA VAL A 131 -7.27 -2.50 16.02
C VAL A 131 -8.35 -2.24 17.07
N HIS A 132 -9.49 -1.67 16.69
CA HIS A 132 -10.51 -1.16 17.60
C HIS A 132 -10.93 -2.18 18.66
N SER A 133 -11.25 -3.41 18.24
CA SER A 133 -11.71 -4.47 19.15
C SER A 133 -10.66 -4.87 20.18
N ILE A 134 -9.37 -4.64 19.92
CA ILE A 134 -8.28 -5.00 20.83
C ILE A 134 -8.31 -4.10 22.07
N ILE A 135 -8.30 -2.78 21.87
CA ILE A 135 -8.27 -1.84 22.99
C ILE A 135 -9.62 -1.78 23.71
N THR A 136 -10.75 -1.88 22.99
CA THR A 136 -12.08 -1.80 23.61
C THR A 136 -12.49 -3.08 24.35
N SER A 137 -11.84 -4.21 24.08
CA SER A 137 -12.00 -5.45 24.86
C SER A 137 -11.01 -5.58 26.03
N GLY A 138 -10.18 -4.56 26.28
CA GLY A 138 -9.26 -4.53 27.41
C GLY A 138 -7.96 -5.32 27.24
N LYS A 139 -7.59 -5.72 26.01
CA LYS A 139 -6.33 -6.47 25.78
C LYS A 139 -5.07 -5.63 26.06
N GLY A 140 -5.18 -4.31 25.93
CA GLY A 140 -4.12 -3.33 26.23
C GLY A 140 -3.47 -2.72 25.00
N PHE A 141 -2.66 -1.67 25.22
CA PHE A 141 -2.06 -0.88 24.15
C PHE A 141 -0.98 -1.65 23.36
N GLY A 142 -0.20 -2.51 24.01
CA GLY A 142 0.83 -3.33 23.37
C GLY A 142 0.27 -4.24 22.28
N GLU A 143 -0.92 -4.79 22.49
CA GLU A 143 -1.61 -5.60 21.49
C GLU A 143 -2.05 -4.77 20.26
N THR A 144 -2.29 -3.47 20.44
CA THR A 144 -2.54 -2.58 19.29
C THR A 144 -1.28 -2.35 18.46
N ILE A 145 -0.10 -2.26 19.11
CA ILE A 145 1.20 -2.17 18.43
C ILE A 145 1.45 -3.45 17.64
N GLN A 146 1.19 -4.60 18.27
CA GLN A 146 1.29 -5.91 17.63
C GLN A 146 0.41 -6.00 16.37
N ALA A 147 -0.83 -5.51 16.42
CA ALA A 147 -1.73 -5.49 15.26
C ALA A 147 -1.29 -4.53 14.14
N ILE A 148 -0.65 -3.41 14.49
CA ILE A 148 -0.22 -2.38 13.53
C ILE A 148 1.09 -2.79 12.84
N ASN A 149 2.11 -3.22 13.60
CA ASN A 149 3.45 -3.47 13.05
C ASN A 149 4.25 -4.53 13.85
N GLY A 150 3.55 -5.50 14.46
CA GLY A 150 4.18 -6.42 15.41
C GLY A 150 5.28 -7.32 14.84
N ALA A 151 5.24 -7.61 13.53
CA ALA A 151 6.30 -8.40 12.91
C ALA A 151 7.64 -7.66 12.82
N GLN A 152 7.67 -6.35 13.06
CA GLN A 152 8.81 -5.46 12.90
C GLN A 152 9.20 -4.82 14.23
N GLU A 153 8.23 -4.60 15.12
CA GLU A 153 8.47 -3.86 16.36
C GLU A 153 8.50 -4.74 17.61
N CYS A 154 7.57 -5.69 17.72
CA CYS A 154 7.37 -6.48 18.93
C CYS A 154 8.35 -7.65 19.06
N ASN A 155 8.37 -8.29 20.23
CA ASN A 155 9.24 -9.40 20.59
C ASN A 155 10.73 -9.02 20.52
N GLY A 156 11.05 -7.80 20.94
CA GLY A 156 12.42 -7.28 20.99
C GLY A 156 13.02 -6.88 19.65
N LYS A 157 12.24 -6.85 18.56
CA LYS A 157 12.73 -6.49 17.22
C LYS A 157 13.04 -5.01 17.06
N ASN A 158 12.22 -4.14 17.65
CA ASN A 158 12.50 -2.70 17.70
C ASN A 158 11.99 -2.08 19.01
N PRO A 159 12.71 -2.30 20.14
CA PRO A 159 12.30 -1.81 21.44
C PRO A 159 12.17 -0.28 21.50
N GLU A 160 13.01 0.45 20.77
CA GLU A 160 12.97 1.91 20.72
C GLU A 160 11.67 2.44 20.11
N ALA A 161 11.21 1.83 19.00
CA ALA A 161 9.95 2.20 18.38
C ALA A 161 8.75 1.91 19.29
N VAL A 162 8.74 0.74 19.95
CA VAL A 162 7.67 0.37 20.89
C VAL A 162 7.64 1.36 22.06
N GLN A 163 8.79 1.65 22.67
CA GLN A 163 8.89 2.61 23.78
C GLN A 163 8.42 4.01 23.37
N ALA A 164 8.75 4.47 22.16
CA ALA A 164 8.26 5.74 21.65
C ALA A 164 6.73 5.77 21.55
N ARG A 165 6.10 4.69 21.07
CA ARG A 165 4.63 4.57 21.03
C ARG A 165 4.01 4.60 22.42
N VAL A 166 4.59 3.86 23.37
CA VAL A 166 4.12 3.80 24.77
C VAL A 166 4.17 5.20 25.37
N LYS A 167 5.28 5.92 25.19
CA LYS A 167 5.44 7.28 25.70
C LYS A 167 4.38 8.24 25.17
N TYR A 168 4.07 8.19 23.87
CA TYR A 168 2.98 9.00 23.30
C TYR A 168 1.63 8.61 23.89
N TYR A 169 1.34 7.32 24.02
CA TYR A 169 0.09 6.85 24.59
C TYR A 169 -0.09 7.29 26.06
N GLU A 170 0.94 7.14 26.88
CA GLU A 170 0.93 7.60 28.28
C GLU A 170 0.73 9.12 28.39
N ASP A 171 1.40 9.90 27.55
CA ASP A 171 1.23 11.34 27.49
C ASP A 171 -0.21 11.72 27.09
N TYR A 172 -0.79 11.05 26.09
CA TYR A 172 -2.16 11.30 25.68
C TYR A 172 -3.18 10.87 26.73
N CYS A 173 -2.98 9.74 27.41
CA CYS A 173 -3.80 9.31 28.53
C CYS A 173 -3.77 10.34 29.67
N LYS A 174 -2.59 10.89 29.98
CA LYS A 174 -2.42 11.96 30.96
C LYS A 174 -3.20 13.22 30.55
N GLN A 175 -3.08 13.66 29.29
CA GLN A 175 -3.81 14.83 28.79
C GLN A 175 -5.34 14.62 28.83
N LEU A 176 -5.81 13.39 28.61
CA LEU A 176 -7.22 13.02 28.65
C LEU A 176 -7.74 12.68 30.05
N GLY A 177 -6.89 12.70 31.08
CA GLY A 177 -7.28 12.41 32.46
C GLY A 177 -7.67 10.96 32.73
N VAL A 178 -7.09 10.00 31.99
CA VAL A 178 -7.41 8.57 32.11
C VAL A 178 -6.17 7.75 32.45
N SER A 179 -6.35 6.63 33.17
CA SER A 179 -5.27 5.66 33.39
C SER A 179 -4.91 4.95 32.07
N PRO A 180 -3.62 4.77 31.73
CA PRO A 180 -3.20 4.04 30.54
C PRO A 180 -3.63 2.56 30.51
N GLY A 181 -3.90 1.97 31.68
CA GLY A 181 -4.16 0.54 31.83
C GLY A 181 -2.89 -0.31 31.84
N GLY A 182 -3.05 -1.63 31.73
CA GLY A 182 -1.96 -2.60 31.65
C GLY A 182 -1.58 -2.98 30.21
N ASN A 183 -0.60 -3.89 30.07
CA ASN A 183 -0.14 -4.44 28.79
C ASN A 183 0.21 -3.35 27.76
N LEU A 184 1.08 -2.41 28.15
CA LEU A 184 1.43 -1.27 27.30
C LEU A 184 2.44 -1.61 26.20
N SER A 185 3.31 -2.60 26.42
CA SER A 185 4.34 -3.02 25.47
C SER A 185 4.02 -4.35 24.81
N CYS A 186 4.66 -4.55 23.67
CA CYS A 186 5.01 -5.83 23.06
C CYS A 186 6.54 -5.81 22.83
#